data_AF-S3DJ90-F1
#
_entry.id   AF-S3DJ90-F1
#
_cell.length_a   1.000
_cell.length_b   1.000
_cell.length_c   1.000
_cell.angle_alpha   90.00
_cell.angle_beta   90.00
_cell.angle_gamma   90.00
#
_symmetry.space_group_name_H-M   'P 1'
#
loop_
_entity.id
_entity.type
_entity.pdbx_description
1 polymer ?
#
loop_
_entity_poly.entity_id
_entity_poly.type
_entity_poly.pdbx_seq_one_letter_code
_entity_poly.pdbx_strand_id
1 'polypeptide(L)' 'MVDRVYTIWQGLDFETREWALDGTLTLVDVPPSRNATLNDAMSFEFSPDITIKQAMSPTKEGCCYIYS' A
#
# COMPACT_ATOMS: atom_id res chain seq x y z
N MET A 1 2.25 13.84 -5.16
CA MET A 1 1.51 14.44 -4.02
C MET A 1 0.50 13.48 -3.38
N VAL A 2 -0.04 12.48 -4.10
CA VAL A 2 -0.95 11.47 -3.51
C VAL A 2 -0.28 10.72 -2.35
N ASP A 3 0.91 10.15 -2.59
CA ASP A 3 1.62 9.38 -1.57
C ASP A 3 1.96 10.23 -0.32
N ARG A 4 2.44 11.47 -0.48
CA ARG A 4 2.64 12.41 0.63
C ARG A 4 1.40 12.57 1.52
N VAL A 5 0.22 12.75 0.91
CA VAL A 5 -1.02 12.93 1.68
C VAL A 5 -1.40 11.64 2.40
N TYR A 6 -1.21 10.48 1.76
CA TYR A 6 -1.41 9.18 2.39
C TYR A 6 -0.45 8.94 3.55
N THR A 7 0.84 9.23 3.38
CA THR A 7 1.85 9.17 4.44
C THR A 7 1.48 10.07 5.63
N ILE A 8 1.00 11.29 5.38
CA ILE A 8 0.52 12.18 6.43
C ILE A 8 -0.68 11.55 7.15
N TRP A 9 -1.65 11.02 6.42
CA TRP A 9 -2.82 10.36 7.00
C TRP A 9 -2.45 9.15 7.88
N GLN A 10 -1.50 8.32 7.44
CA GLN A 10 -0.98 7.20 8.22
C GLN A 10 -0.28 7.71 9.49
N GLY A 11 0.52 8.79 9.38
CA GLY A 11 1.27 9.34 10.51
C GLY A 11 0.43 10.00 11.61
N LEU A 12 -0.86 10.24 11.37
CA LEU A 12 -1.78 10.71 12.42
C LEU A 12 -2.15 9.62 13.43
N ASP A 13 -2.06 8.34 13.06
CA ASP A 13 -2.30 7.19 13.93
C ASP A 13 -1.62 5.93 13.34
N PHE A 14 -0.32 5.78 13.62
CA PHE A 14 0.46 4.67 13.07
C PHE A 14 -0.05 3.29 13.51
N GLU A 15 -0.60 3.17 14.73
CA GLU A 15 -1.02 1.88 15.27
C GLU A 15 -2.16 1.27 14.46
N THR A 16 -3.10 2.10 13.99
CA THR A 16 -4.25 1.63 13.22
C THR A 16 -4.11 1.80 11.72
N ARG A 17 -3.27 2.74 11.25
CA ARG A 17 -3.26 3.16 9.84
C ARG A 17 -2.07 2.69 9.02
N GLU A 18 -0.96 2.33 9.66
CA GLU A 18 0.25 1.94 8.90
C GLU A 18 -0.02 0.76 7.96
N TRP A 19 -0.90 -0.16 8.36
CA TRP A 19 -1.23 -1.37 7.61
C TRP A 19 -2.70 -1.43 7.18
N ALA A 20 -3.42 -0.30 7.26
CA ALA A 20 -4.83 -0.24 6.91
C ALA A 20 -5.01 -0.40 5.39
N LEU A 21 -5.87 -1.35 5.00
CA LEU A 21 -6.19 -1.67 3.62
C LEU A 21 -7.68 -1.96 3.51
N ASP A 22 -8.31 -1.50 2.43
CA ASP A 22 -9.71 -1.77 2.11
C ASP A 22 -9.90 -1.89 0.59
N GLY A 23 -10.86 -2.71 0.17
CA GLY A 23 -11.19 -2.98 -1.23
C GLY A 23 -10.80 -4.36 -1.76
N THR A 24 -11.02 -4.57 -3.06
CA THR A 24 -10.79 -5.83 -3.78
C THR A 24 -9.74 -5.66 -4.89
N LEU A 25 -9.39 -6.76 -5.58
CA LEU A 25 -8.31 -6.80 -6.57
C LEU A 25 -8.72 -6.29 -7.96
N THR A 26 -9.98 -5.93 -8.15
CA THR A 26 -10.54 -5.46 -9.42
C THR A 26 -11.09 -4.06 -9.27
N LEU A 27 -11.00 -3.28 -10.35
CA LEU A 27 -11.41 -1.88 -10.34
C LEU A 27 -12.93 -1.79 -10.02
N VAL A 28 -13.25 -1.11 -8.91
CA VAL A 28 -14.64 -0.99 -8.38
C VAL A 28 -15.30 -2.36 -8.14
N ASP A 29 -14.52 -3.40 -7.88
CA ASP A 29 -15.01 -4.78 -7.74
C ASP A 29 -15.76 -5.31 -8.97
N VAL A 30 -15.34 -4.88 -10.18
CA VAL A 30 -15.92 -5.33 -11.46
C VAL A 30 -14.84 -5.94 -12.38
N PRO A 31 -14.90 -7.25 -12.68
CA PRO A 31 -15.78 -8.25 -12.07
C PRO A 31 -15.43 -8.47 -10.58
N PRO A 32 -16.35 -9.03 -9.76
CA PRO A 32 -16.07 -9.23 -8.34
C PRO A 32 -14.83 -10.08 -8.08
N SER A 33 -14.04 -9.69 -7.09
CA SER A 33 -12.86 -10.43 -6.64
C SER A 33 -12.78 -10.49 -5.13
N ARG A 34 -11.84 -11.28 -4.59
CA ARG A 34 -11.64 -11.35 -3.14
C ARG A 34 -11.06 -10.04 -2.61
N ASN A 35 -11.22 -9.82 -1.30
CA ASN A 35 -10.56 -8.71 -0.61
C ASN A 35 -9.03 -8.74 -0.80
N ALA A 36 -8.47 -7.55 -0.92
CA ALA A 36 -7.04 -7.35 -0.91
C ALA A 36 -6.48 -7.60 0.49
N THR A 37 -5.26 -8.11 0.55
CA THR A 37 -4.51 -8.45 1.75
C THR A 37 -3.10 -7.94 1.60
N LEU A 38 -2.39 -7.74 2.71
CA LEU A 38 -1.00 -7.26 2.70
C LEU A 38 -0.04 -8.20 1.94
N ASN A 39 -0.40 -9.47 1.78
CA ASN A 39 0.41 -10.48 1.09
C ASN A 39 0.16 -10.52 -0.42
N ASP A 40 -0.79 -9.74 -0.94
CA ASP A 40 -1.06 -9.70 -2.37
C ASP A 40 0.10 -9.09 -3.13
N ALA A 41 0.44 -9.70 -4.26
CA ALA A 41 1.54 -9.27 -5.11
C ALA A 41 1.11 -8.11 -6.01
N MET A 42 1.96 -7.09 -6.06
CA MET A 42 1.95 -6.01 -7.04
C MET A 42 3.08 -6.27 -8.02
N SER A 43 2.73 -6.32 -9.30
CA SER A 43 3.66 -6.64 -10.38
C SER A 43 3.80 -5.45 -11.33
N PHE A 44 5.04 -5.20 -11.76
CA PHE A 44 5.37 -4.26 -12.82
C PHE A 44 6.37 -4.94 -13.75
N GLU A 45 6.19 -4.83 -15.06
CA GLU A 45 6.95 -5.60 -16.06
C GLU A 45 8.47 -5.41 -16.00
N PHE A 46 8.94 -4.30 -15.42
CA PHE A 46 10.35 -3.92 -15.37
C PHE A 46 10.99 -4.07 -13.98
N SER A 47 10.28 -4.62 -13.00
CA SER A 47 10.81 -4.83 -11.65
C SER A 47 10.38 -6.17 -11.07
N PRO A 48 11.10 -6.71 -10.06
CA PRO A 48 10.59 -7.83 -9.28
C PRO A 48 9.23 -7.50 -8.65
N ASP A 49 8.37 -8.51 -8.54
CA ASP A 49 7.11 -8.39 -7.82
C ASP A 49 7.37 -8.09 -6.34
N ILE A 50 6.53 -7.22 -5.78
CA ILE A 50 6.54 -6.90 -4.34
C ILE A 50 5.15 -7.14 -3.76
N THR A 51 5.07 -7.38 -2.46
CA THR A 51 3.78 -7.45 -1.76
C THR A 51 3.25 -6.05 -1.46
N ILE A 52 1.93 -5.91 -1.30
CA ILE A 52 1.30 -4.66 -0.83
C ILE A 52 2.00 -4.17 0.45
N LYS A 53 2.28 -5.09 1.39
CA LYS A 53 3.00 -4.79 2.63
C LYS A 53 4.30 -4.02 2.40
N GLN A 54 5.09 -4.38 1.39
CA GLN A 54 6.38 -3.74 1.14
C GLN A 54 6.25 -2.28 0.67
N ALA A 55 5.08 -1.87 0.18
CA ALA A 55 4.83 -0.50 -0.26
C ALA A 55 4.08 0.37 0.78
N MET A 56 3.59 -0.20 1.88
CA MET A 56 2.71 0.53 2.81
C MET A 56 3.42 1.61 3.64
N SER A 57 4.73 1.46 3.88
CA SER A 57 5.46 2.32 4.81
C SER A 57 6.67 2.94 4.12
N PRO A 58 6.86 4.27 4.19
CA PRO A 58 7.96 4.96 3.52
C PRO A 58 9.33 4.70 4.17
N THR A 59 9.36 4.04 5.33
CA THR A 59 10.57 3.78 6.12
C THR A 59 10.74 2.32 6.56
N LYS A 60 9.88 1.40 6.11
CA LYS A 60 9.97 -0.05 6.40
C LYS A 60 10.01 -0.86 5.11
N GLU A 61 10.33 -2.15 5.25
CA GLU A 61 10.27 -3.16 4.17
C GLU A 61 11.03 -2.78 2.88
N GLY A 62 12.08 -1.95 3.01
CA GLY A 62 12.98 -1.55 1.92
C GLY A 62 12.88 -0.07 1.52
N CYS A 63 11.82 0.64 1.91
CA CYS A 63 11.70 2.07 1.70
C CYS A 63 12.45 2.88 2.78
N CYS A 64 13.01 4.05 2.42
CA CYS A 64 13.69 4.96 3.35
C CYS A 64 13.62 6.42 2.85
N TYR A 65 12.44 7.01 2.88
CA TYR A 65 12.23 8.41 2.47
C TYR A 65 11.22 9.13 3.38
N ILE A 66 11.24 10.46 3.34
CA ILE A 66 10.27 11.34 4.01
C ILE A 66 9.89 12.49 3.08
N TYR A 67 8.74 13.10 3.36
CA TYR A 67 8.28 14.29 2.66
C TYR A 67 8.58 15.55 3.48
N SER A 68 9.13 16.57 2.82
CA SER A 68 9.28 17.95 3.33
C SER A 68 8.05 18.77 2.95
#